data_AF-A0A9W8LE68-F1
#
_entry.id   AF-A0A9W8LE68-F1
#
_cell.length_a   1.000
_cell.length_b   1.000
_cell.length_c   1.000
_cell.angle_alpha   90.00
_cell.angle_beta   90.00
_cell.angle_gamma   90.00
#
_symmetry.space_group_name_H-M   'P 1'
#
loop_
_entity.id
_entity.type
_entity.pdbx_description
1 polymer ?
#
loop_
_entity_poly.entity_id
_entity_poly.type
_entity_poly.pdbx_seq_one_letter_code
_entity_poly.pdbx_strand_id
1 'polypeptide(L)'
;VEIELHFVANPIACLDANIGLPGYEADISRAIQRLYGQLAAVYANQLHGLSSDIPIIVPRGHRFTQLLGAHICYGDGNDYQHLRVDPASIMFLTLTGWPSSHSWAPFSAGDGTRAIEFPSLRTLSVTYTDGNAANGADMHRPDGRPWRLHFPALESLAVNCHLDVCPLLQYLKISTNSGVNNNLAAMKHPALVPTIVYVLLRLPALTKFSATGIAKESIMAEIGKYSEQYPHLSRIEYTFGR
;
A
#
# COMPACT_ATOMS: atom_id res chain seq x y z
N VAL A 1 22.72 -6.41 -15.04
CA VAL A 1 22.78 -4.98 -14.67
C VAL A 1 21.51 -4.71 -13.92
N GLU A 2 21.61 -4.37 -12.64
CA GLU A 2 20.45 -4.02 -11.83
C GLU A 2 20.14 -2.55 -12.08
N ILE A 3 18.89 -2.24 -12.43
CA ILE A 3 18.46 -0.87 -12.73
C ILE A 3 17.49 -0.43 -11.64
N GLU A 4 17.68 0.80 -11.17
CA GLU A 4 16.73 1.51 -10.32
C GLU A 4 16.28 2.79 -11.04
N LEU A 5 14.97 3.02 -11.09
CA LEU A 5 14.39 4.23 -11.68
C LEU A 5 13.76 5.09 -10.60
N HIS A 6 14.12 6.37 -10.59
CA HIS A 6 13.58 7.38 -9.69
C HIS A 6 12.94 8.51 -10.49
N PHE A 7 11.62 8.58 -10.45
CA PHE A 7 10.84 9.64 -11.08
C PHE A 7 10.41 10.64 -10.01
N VAL A 8 11.18 11.73 -9.90
CA VAL A 8 10.83 12.84 -9.02
C VAL A 8 9.93 13.80 -9.79
N ALA A 9 8.98 14.43 -9.10
CA ALA A 9 8.18 15.49 -9.68
C ALA A 9 9.12 16.56 -10.28
N ASN A 10 8.93 16.87 -11.55
CA ASN A 10 9.75 17.87 -12.22
C ASN A 10 9.34 19.26 -11.66
N PRO A 11 10.26 20.10 -11.16
CA PRO A 11 9.95 21.47 -10.71
C PRO A 11 9.41 22.38 -11.82
N ILE A 12 9.17 21.87 -13.03
CA ILE A 12 8.37 22.51 -14.09
C ILE A 12 6.91 22.75 -13.66
N ALA A 13 6.44 22.20 -12.53
CA ALA A 13 5.25 22.72 -11.83
C ALA A 13 5.41 24.19 -11.34
N CYS A 14 6.61 24.78 -11.44
CA CYS A 14 6.88 26.21 -11.27
C CYS A 14 6.91 26.99 -12.61
N LEU A 15 6.70 26.35 -13.76
CA LEU A 15 6.52 27.06 -15.04
C LEU A 15 5.07 27.54 -15.16
N ASP A 16 4.87 28.71 -14.56
CA ASP A 16 3.78 29.68 -14.73
C ASP A 16 2.33 29.19 -14.54
N ALA A 17 1.91 29.24 -13.27
CA ALA A 17 0.52 29.49 -12.86
C ALA A 17 -0.08 30.81 -13.42
N ASN A 18 0.64 31.52 -14.31
CA ASN A 18 0.21 32.75 -14.96
C ASN A 18 -0.34 32.54 -16.38
N ILE A 19 -0.21 31.35 -16.97
CA ILE A 19 -0.86 31.03 -18.25
C ILE A 19 -2.09 30.19 -17.93
N GLY A 20 -3.14 30.87 -17.43
CA GLY A 20 -4.37 30.26 -16.90
C GLY A 20 -5.21 29.48 -17.91
N LEU A 21 -4.71 28.36 -18.41
CA LEU A 21 -5.44 27.39 -19.22
C LEU A 21 -5.46 26.05 -18.49
N PRO A 22 -6.46 25.81 -17.63
CA PRO A 22 -6.55 24.62 -16.75
C PRO A 22 -6.59 23.26 -17.48
N GLY A 23 -6.70 23.23 -18.81
CA GLY A 23 -6.59 22.00 -19.61
C GLY A 23 -5.16 21.63 -20.03
N TYR A 24 -4.27 22.60 -20.19
CA TYR A 24 -2.94 22.37 -20.76
C TYR A 24 -1.99 21.68 -19.76
N GLU A 25 -2.09 22.04 -18.48
CA GLU A 25 -1.31 21.43 -17.40
C GLU A 25 -1.66 19.95 -17.21
N ALA A 26 -2.95 19.60 -17.31
CA ALA A 26 -3.43 18.23 -17.18
C ALA A 26 -2.89 17.33 -18.31
N ASP A 27 -2.88 17.85 -19.54
CA ASP A 27 -2.37 17.11 -20.70
C ASP A 27 -0.85 16.89 -20.65
N ILE A 28 -0.08 17.91 -20.24
CA ILE A 28 1.37 17.77 -20.03
C ILE A 28 1.66 16.76 -18.92
N SER A 29 0.98 16.88 -17.78
CA SER A 29 1.13 15.95 -16.67
C SER A 29 0.88 14.51 -17.14
N ARG A 30 -0.23 14.27 -17.82
CA ARG A 30 -0.58 12.95 -18.37
C ARG A 30 0.44 12.45 -19.40
N ALA A 31 1.02 13.32 -20.22
CA ALA A 31 2.07 12.95 -21.17
C ALA A 31 3.35 12.50 -20.44
N ILE A 32 3.77 13.21 -19.40
CA ILE A 32 4.93 12.85 -18.56
C ILE A 32 4.70 11.50 -17.87
N GLN A 33 3.52 11.31 -17.26
CA GLN A 33 3.17 10.05 -16.59
C GLN A 33 3.21 8.85 -17.54
N ARG A 34 2.77 9.03 -18.80
CA ARG A 34 2.87 8.01 -19.85
C ARG A 34 4.30 7.75 -20.29
N LEU A 35 5.10 8.80 -20.45
CA LEU A 35 6.51 8.66 -20.84
C LEU A 35 7.31 7.88 -19.79
N TYR A 36 7.13 8.21 -18.51
CA TYR A 36 7.78 7.48 -17.40
C TYR A 36 7.31 6.04 -17.31
N GLY A 37 6.00 5.79 -17.49
CA GLY A 37 5.46 4.44 -17.55
C GLY A 37 6.00 3.62 -18.72
N GLN A 38 6.17 4.24 -19.90
CA GLN A 38 6.80 3.60 -21.07
C GLN A 38 8.27 3.28 -20.81
N LEU A 39 9.01 4.21 -20.20
CA LEU A 39 10.42 3.99 -19.86
C LEU A 39 10.56 2.84 -18.85
N ALA A 40 9.76 2.82 -17.79
CA ALA A 40 9.75 1.73 -16.82
C ALA A 40 9.42 0.39 -17.48
N ALA A 41 8.46 0.37 -18.41
CA ALA A 41 8.08 -0.81 -19.17
C ALA A 41 9.22 -1.37 -20.04
N VAL A 42 10.03 -0.50 -20.68
CA VAL A 42 11.21 -0.93 -21.46
C VAL A 42 12.20 -1.71 -20.59
N TYR A 43 12.36 -1.31 -19.32
CA TYR A 43 13.27 -1.94 -18.38
C TYR A 43 12.59 -2.97 -17.44
N ALA A 44 11.34 -3.37 -17.70
CA ALA A 44 10.56 -4.17 -16.74
C ALA A 44 11.24 -5.48 -16.29
N ASN A 45 12.09 -6.07 -17.14
CA ASN A 45 12.84 -7.31 -16.86
C ASN A 45 14.26 -7.06 -16.31
N GLN A 46 14.63 -5.83 -16.00
CA GLN A 46 15.95 -5.43 -15.46
C GLN A 46 15.79 -4.51 -14.23
N LEU A 47 14.57 -4.04 -13.99
CA LEU A 47 14.24 -3.08 -12.96
C LEU A 47 14.07 -3.81 -11.62
N HIS A 48 15.00 -3.55 -10.70
CA HIS A 48 14.93 -4.07 -9.33
C HIS A 48 14.25 -3.09 -8.38
N GLY A 49 14.34 -1.79 -8.67
CA GLY A 49 13.73 -0.72 -7.89
C GLY A 49 12.98 0.29 -8.76
N LEU A 50 11.78 0.69 -8.32
CA LEU A 50 10.99 1.73 -8.97
C LEU A 50 10.45 2.69 -7.91
N SER A 51 10.90 3.94 -7.93
CA SER A 51 10.35 5.00 -7.09
C SER A 51 9.76 6.10 -7.97
N SER A 52 8.55 6.53 -7.65
CA SER A 52 7.89 7.64 -8.36
C SER A 52 7.05 8.47 -7.40
N ASP A 53 7.40 9.75 -7.31
CA ASP A 53 6.65 10.75 -6.52
C ASP A 53 5.44 11.29 -7.29
N ILE A 54 5.31 10.91 -8.56
CA ILE A 54 4.15 11.16 -9.39
C ILE A 54 3.51 9.83 -9.83
N PRO A 55 2.21 9.82 -10.18
CA PRO A 55 1.58 8.64 -10.77
C PRO A 55 2.27 8.27 -12.08
N ILE A 56 2.39 6.99 -12.39
CA ILE A 56 2.90 6.54 -13.69
C ILE A 56 1.82 5.74 -14.42
N ILE A 57 1.72 5.92 -15.73
CA ILE A 57 0.76 5.20 -16.57
C ILE A 57 1.54 4.15 -17.35
N VAL A 58 1.58 2.94 -16.81
CA VAL A 58 2.24 1.80 -17.45
C VAL A 58 1.39 1.30 -18.63
N PRO A 59 2.00 0.95 -19.78
CA PRO A 59 1.29 0.32 -20.88
C PRO A 59 0.51 -0.92 -20.45
N ARG A 60 -0.70 -1.11 -21.01
CA ARG A 60 -1.55 -2.25 -20.69
C ARG A 60 -0.81 -3.58 -20.96
N GLY A 61 -1.00 -4.53 -20.04
CA GLY A 61 -0.46 -5.88 -20.17
C GLY A 61 0.99 -6.03 -19.73
N HIS A 62 1.72 -4.95 -19.43
CA HIS A 62 3.06 -5.07 -18.83
C HIS A 62 2.97 -5.51 -17.37
N ARG A 63 3.87 -6.41 -16.97
CA ARG A 63 4.03 -6.89 -15.60
C ARG A 63 5.52 -6.86 -15.25
N PHE A 64 5.83 -6.35 -14.08
CA PHE A 64 7.19 -6.32 -13.54
C PHE A 64 7.43 -7.60 -12.73
N THR A 65 8.20 -8.54 -13.26
CA THR A 65 8.42 -9.87 -12.64
C THR A 65 9.71 -9.97 -11.83
N GLN A 66 10.56 -8.95 -11.90
CA GLN A 66 11.85 -8.92 -11.17
C GLN A 66 11.96 -7.73 -10.21
N LEU A 67 10.86 -6.96 -10.06
CA LEU A 67 10.87 -5.78 -9.20
C LEU A 67 10.90 -6.23 -7.73
N LEU A 68 11.95 -5.83 -7.03
CA LEU A 68 12.17 -6.10 -5.61
C LEU A 68 11.63 -4.97 -4.74
N GLY A 69 11.69 -3.73 -5.21
CA GLY A 69 11.23 -2.55 -4.49
C GLY A 69 10.36 -1.64 -5.35
N ALA A 70 9.22 -1.20 -4.81
CA ALA A 70 8.36 -0.20 -5.44
C ALA A 70 7.91 0.86 -4.44
N HIS A 71 8.05 2.13 -4.80
CA HIS A 71 7.47 3.28 -4.12
C HIS A 71 6.66 4.10 -5.12
N ILE A 72 5.33 4.13 -4.99
CA ILE A 72 4.45 4.79 -5.97
C ILE A 72 3.50 5.73 -5.26
N CYS A 73 3.53 7.00 -5.68
CA CYS A 73 2.57 8.03 -5.29
C CYS A 73 1.45 8.14 -6.34
N TYR A 74 0.21 7.87 -5.93
CA TYR A 74 -0.97 7.89 -6.82
C TYR A 74 -1.67 9.26 -6.86
N GLY A 75 -1.34 10.20 -5.96
CA GLY A 75 -1.98 11.52 -5.90
C GLY A 75 -3.53 11.44 -5.79
N ASP A 76 -4.22 12.49 -6.21
CA ASP A 76 -5.68 12.61 -6.05
C ASP A 76 -6.50 12.18 -7.29
N GLY A 77 -5.85 11.62 -8.31
CA GLY A 77 -6.50 11.25 -9.58
C GLY A 77 -7.04 9.82 -9.59
N ASN A 78 -8.17 9.61 -10.28
CA ASN A 78 -8.83 8.29 -10.39
C ASN A 78 -8.44 7.51 -11.67
N ASP A 79 -7.65 8.09 -12.57
CA ASP A 79 -7.44 7.57 -13.93
C ASP A 79 -6.12 6.80 -14.14
N TYR A 80 -5.43 6.42 -13.07
CA TYR A 80 -4.12 5.79 -13.19
C TYR A 80 -4.25 4.27 -13.39
N GLN A 81 -3.52 3.74 -14.37
CA GLN A 81 -3.34 2.29 -14.47
C GLN A 81 -2.34 1.85 -13.42
N HIS A 82 -2.78 1.01 -12.50
CA HIS A 82 -1.91 0.50 -11.44
C HIS A 82 -0.72 -0.28 -11.99
N LEU A 83 0.39 -0.12 -11.28
CA LEU A 83 1.57 -0.94 -11.45
C LEU A 83 1.20 -2.41 -11.24
N ARG A 84 1.42 -3.25 -12.28
CA ARG A 84 1.24 -4.70 -12.18
C ARG A 84 2.58 -5.32 -11.82
N VAL A 85 2.75 -5.68 -10.56
CA VAL A 85 3.96 -6.34 -10.08
C VAL A 85 3.64 -7.79 -9.79
N ASP A 86 4.59 -8.68 -10.05
CA ASP A 86 4.52 -10.05 -9.54
C ASP A 86 4.65 -10.05 -8.00
N PRO A 87 3.63 -10.48 -7.25
CA PRO A 87 3.69 -10.56 -5.80
C PRO A 87 4.85 -11.42 -5.28
N ALA A 88 5.31 -12.39 -6.08
CA ALA A 88 6.38 -13.29 -5.69
C ALA A 88 7.76 -12.62 -5.70
N SER A 89 7.96 -11.57 -6.51
CA SER A 89 9.26 -10.89 -6.62
C SER A 89 9.41 -9.75 -5.62
N ILE A 90 8.32 -9.06 -5.28
CA ILE A 90 8.40 -7.81 -4.52
C ILE A 90 8.70 -8.04 -3.04
N MET A 91 9.70 -7.32 -2.54
CA MET A 91 10.17 -7.34 -1.15
C MET A 91 9.80 -6.06 -0.39
N PHE A 92 9.80 -4.91 -1.08
CA PHE A 92 9.49 -3.60 -0.49
C PHE A 92 8.41 -2.92 -1.32
N LEU A 93 7.29 -2.57 -0.70
CA LEU A 93 6.17 -1.91 -1.36
C LEU A 93 5.68 -0.73 -0.55
N THR A 94 5.80 0.47 -1.10
CA THR A 94 5.24 1.70 -0.55
C THR A 94 4.23 2.28 -1.53
N LEU A 95 2.99 2.44 -1.09
CA LEU A 95 1.88 3.00 -1.84
C LEU A 95 1.41 4.26 -1.11
N THR A 96 1.58 5.44 -1.71
CA THR A 96 1.12 6.70 -1.14
C THR A 96 -0.02 7.27 -1.97
N GLY A 97 -1.01 7.85 -1.29
CA GLY A 97 -2.24 8.32 -1.94
C GLY A 97 -3.07 7.19 -2.55
N TRP A 98 -2.98 5.98 -2.01
CA TRP A 98 -3.71 4.84 -2.53
C TRP A 98 -5.20 5.01 -2.19
N PRO A 99 -6.12 5.17 -3.15
CA PRO A 99 -7.48 5.49 -2.78
C PRO A 99 -8.16 4.24 -2.20
N SER A 100 -8.97 4.42 -1.15
CA SER A 100 -9.53 3.31 -0.37
C SER A 100 -10.46 2.38 -1.15
N SER A 101 -11.06 2.87 -2.23
CA SER A 101 -11.87 2.09 -3.16
C SER A 101 -11.06 1.16 -4.06
N HIS A 102 -9.74 1.34 -4.17
CA HIS A 102 -8.95 0.65 -5.19
C HIS A 102 -8.72 -0.83 -4.89
N SER A 103 -8.71 -1.59 -6.00
CA SER A 103 -8.52 -3.03 -6.00
C SER A 103 -7.06 -3.42 -5.86
N TRP A 104 -6.80 -4.50 -5.12
CA TRP A 104 -5.50 -5.19 -5.14
C TRP A 104 -5.33 -6.09 -6.38
N ALA A 105 -6.34 -6.15 -7.27
CA ALA A 105 -6.31 -6.91 -8.52
C ALA A 105 -5.05 -6.73 -9.39
N PRO A 106 -4.37 -5.57 -9.47
CA PRO A 106 -3.13 -5.42 -10.23
C PRO A 106 -2.01 -6.36 -9.79
N PHE A 107 -2.04 -6.81 -8.54
CA PHE A 107 -1.13 -7.79 -7.97
C PHE A 107 -1.63 -9.24 -8.14
N SER A 108 -2.86 -9.45 -8.62
CA SER A 108 -3.33 -10.82 -8.87
C SER A 108 -2.57 -11.45 -10.04
N ALA A 109 -2.24 -12.74 -9.90
CA ALA A 109 -1.65 -13.53 -10.99
C ALA A 109 -2.59 -13.62 -12.22
N GLY A 110 -3.89 -13.39 -12.04
CA GLY A 110 -4.91 -13.41 -13.11
C GLY A 110 -5.56 -14.79 -13.31
N ASP A 111 -5.25 -15.76 -12.47
CA ASP A 111 -5.71 -17.15 -12.49
C ASP A 111 -7.04 -17.37 -11.75
N GLY A 112 -7.72 -16.29 -11.34
CA GLY A 112 -8.96 -16.37 -10.58
C GLY A 112 -8.77 -16.89 -9.15
N THR A 113 -7.53 -16.92 -8.63
CA THR A 113 -7.25 -17.26 -7.24
C THR A 113 -8.04 -16.39 -6.27
N ARG A 114 -8.42 -17.00 -5.15
CA ARG A 114 -9.18 -16.33 -4.07
C ARG A 114 -8.29 -15.47 -3.18
N ALA A 115 -6.97 -15.59 -3.31
CA ALA A 115 -5.99 -14.91 -2.49
C ALA A 115 -4.85 -14.38 -3.35
N ILE A 116 -4.29 -13.24 -2.98
CA ILE A 116 -3.04 -12.71 -3.51
C ILE A 116 -1.99 -12.99 -2.45
N GLU A 117 -1.00 -13.79 -2.80
CA GLU A 117 0.09 -14.18 -1.91
C GLU A 117 1.34 -13.37 -2.24
N PHE A 118 1.91 -12.73 -1.23
CA PHE A 118 3.14 -11.95 -1.32
C PHE A 118 4.25 -12.69 -0.55
N PRO A 119 4.80 -13.80 -1.09
CA PRO A 119 5.69 -14.68 -0.35
C PRO A 119 7.01 -14.02 0.07
N SER A 120 7.44 -12.98 -0.65
CA SER A 120 8.73 -12.32 -0.46
C SER A 120 8.61 -10.93 0.17
N LEU A 121 7.39 -10.40 0.34
CA LEU A 121 7.19 -9.03 0.78
C LEU A 121 7.55 -8.89 2.25
N ARG A 122 8.60 -8.09 2.52
CA ARG A 122 9.12 -7.79 3.86
C ARG A 122 8.66 -6.45 4.38
N THR A 123 8.52 -5.44 3.53
CA THR A 123 8.03 -4.14 3.97
C THR A 123 6.84 -3.72 3.12
N LEU A 124 5.71 -3.48 3.76
CA LEU A 124 4.54 -2.84 3.17
C LEU A 124 4.34 -1.49 3.82
N SER A 125 4.08 -0.45 3.05
CA SER A 125 3.67 0.86 3.55
C SER A 125 2.53 1.35 2.67
N VAL A 126 1.38 1.67 3.25
CA VAL A 126 0.21 2.11 2.51
C VAL A 126 -0.36 3.35 3.19
N THR A 127 -0.38 4.46 2.49
CA THR A 127 -1.10 5.68 2.89
C THR A 127 -2.33 5.82 2.02
N TYR A 128 -3.50 5.70 2.63
CA TYR A 128 -4.77 5.93 1.97
C TYR A 128 -5.10 7.41 1.92
N THR A 129 -5.61 7.86 0.77
CA THR A 129 -6.29 9.15 0.63
C THR A 129 -7.80 8.97 0.75
N ASP A 130 -8.46 10.04 1.17
CA ASP A 130 -9.91 10.17 1.13
C ASP A 130 -10.35 10.31 -0.33
N GLY A 131 -10.24 9.23 -1.09
CA GLY A 131 -10.85 9.14 -2.41
C GLY A 131 -12.35 9.34 -2.22
N ASN A 132 -12.96 10.20 -3.05
CA ASN A 132 -14.41 10.30 -3.14
C ASN A 132 -14.96 8.87 -3.21
N ALA A 133 -15.60 8.42 -2.13
CA ALA A 133 -16.12 7.06 -1.94
C ALA A 133 -17.28 6.71 -2.89
N ALA A 134 -17.40 7.46 -3.99
CA ALA A 134 -18.53 7.47 -4.90
C ALA A 134 -18.81 6.09 -5.50
N ASN A 135 -17.82 5.20 -5.59
CA ASN A 135 -18.02 3.83 -6.05
C ASN A 135 -17.25 2.84 -5.17
N GLY A 136 -17.81 2.42 -4.04
CA GLY A 136 -17.30 1.33 -3.21
C GLY A 136 -17.30 -0.07 -3.87
N ALA A 137 -17.26 -0.14 -5.21
CA ALA A 137 -17.42 -1.37 -5.98
C ALA A 137 -16.09 -2.10 -6.26
N ASP A 138 -14.94 -1.42 -6.26
CA ASP A 138 -13.70 -1.97 -6.82
C ASP A 138 -12.80 -2.71 -5.82
N MET A 139 -13.13 -2.64 -4.53
CA MET A 139 -12.49 -3.45 -3.49
C MET A 139 -12.81 -4.93 -3.58
N HIS A 140 -13.83 -5.28 -4.36
CA HIS A 140 -14.31 -6.62 -4.52
C HIS A 140 -13.82 -7.19 -5.84
N ARG A 141 -13.59 -8.50 -5.83
CA ARG A 141 -13.38 -9.29 -7.03
C ARG A 141 -14.59 -9.12 -7.96
N PRO A 142 -14.47 -9.51 -9.24
CA PRO A 142 -15.61 -9.50 -10.16
C PRO A 142 -16.84 -10.27 -9.65
N ASP A 143 -16.66 -11.20 -8.70
CA ASP A 143 -17.71 -11.96 -8.03
C ASP A 143 -18.29 -11.29 -6.76
N GLY A 144 -17.95 -10.02 -6.50
CA GLY A 144 -18.44 -9.26 -5.35
C GLY A 144 -17.80 -9.64 -4.01
N ARG A 145 -16.83 -10.56 -3.99
CA ARG A 145 -16.15 -10.97 -2.76
C ARG A 145 -14.87 -10.18 -2.55
N PRO A 146 -14.46 -9.91 -1.31
CA PRO A 146 -13.20 -9.25 -1.06
C PRO A 146 -12.00 -10.11 -1.44
N TRP A 147 -10.91 -9.44 -1.83
CA TRP A 147 -9.60 -10.06 -1.96
C TRP A 147 -9.12 -10.61 -0.62
N ARG A 148 -8.41 -11.74 -0.62
CA ARG A 148 -7.68 -12.22 0.57
C ARG A 148 -6.20 -11.94 0.34
N LEU A 149 -5.60 -11.12 1.17
CA LEU A 149 -4.18 -10.78 1.04
C LEU A 149 -3.39 -11.59 2.06
N HIS A 150 -2.31 -12.24 1.60
CA HIS A 150 -1.48 -13.12 2.40
C HIS A 150 -0.02 -12.70 2.32
N PHE A 151 0.63 -12.48 3.47
CA PHE A 151 1.98 -11.94 3.57
C PHE A 151 2.86 -12.77 4.54
N PRO A 152 3.40 -13.94 4.10
CA PRO A 152 4.13 -14.84 4.98
C PRO A 152 5.57 -14.42 5.32
N ALA A 153 6.07 -13.30 4.78
CA ALA A 153 7.42 -12.79 5.08
C ALA A 153 7.43 -11.31 5.48
N LEU A 154 6.28 -10.73 5.86
CA LEU A 154 6.11 -9.29 6.08
C LEU A 154 6.70 -8.83 7.40
N GLU A 155 7.88 -8.21 7.38
CA GLU A 155 8.65 -7.73 8.54
C GLU A 155 8.29 -6.33 9.03
N SER A 156 7.66 -5.51 8.19
CA SER A 156 7.22 -4.16 8.52
C SER A 156 5.97 -3.80 7.71
N LEU A 157 4.97 -3.20 8.34
CA LEU A 157 3.70 -2.78 7.71
C LEU A 157 3.30 -1.39 8.19
N ALA A 158 3.57 -0.35 7.42
CA ALA A 158 2.99 0.95 7.68
C ALA A 158 1.62 1.10 7.05
N VAL A 159 0.64 1.55 7.81
CA VAL A 159 -0.69 1.86 7.30
C VAL A 159 -1.11 3.21 7.84
N ASN A 160 -1.19 4.19 6.97
CA ASN A 160 -1.78 5.48 7.26
C ASN A 160 -3.15 5.57 6.60
N CYS A 161 -4.19 5.81 7.40
CA CYS A 161 -5.55 5.86 6.94
C CYS A 161 -6.28 7.01 7.65
N HIS A 162 -6.74 7.98 6.87
CA HIS A 162 -7.55 9.09 7.37
C HIS A 162 -9.04 8.76 7.47
N LEU A 163 -9.44 7.60 6.96
CA LEU A 163 -10.82 7.11 6.93
C LEU A 163 -11.19 6.34 8.19
N ASP A 164 -12.49 6.30 8.51
CA ASP A 164 -13.07 5.50 9.60
C ASP A 164 -12.92 3.98 9.42
N VAL A 165 -12.59 3.54 8.21
CA VAL A 165 -12.35 2.14 7.85
C VAL A 165 -11.01 2.03 7.12
N CYS A 166 -10.17 1.07 7.53
CA CYS A 166 -8.92 0.77 6.87
C CYS A 166 -9.10 -0.44 5.94
N PRO A 167 -9.10 -0.25 4.61
CA PRO A 167 -9.31 -1.32 3.64
C PRO A 167 -8.36 -2.50 3.83
N LEU A 168 -7.05 -2.23 3.98
CA LEU A 168 -6.07 -3.30 4.13
C LEU A 168 -6.42 -4.22 5.31
N LEU A 169 -6.72 -3.66 6.48
CA LEU A 169 -6.95 -4.42 7.71
C LEU A 169 -8.25 -5.25 7.67
N GLN A 170 -9.25 -4.84 6.89
CA GLN A 170 -10.47 -5.63 6.73
C GLN A 170 -10.26 -6.93 5.94
N TYR A 171 -9.29 -6.94 5.03
CA TYR A 171 -9.09 -8.02 4.05
C TYR A 171 -7.81 -8.81 4.26
N LEU A 172 -7.10 -8.48 5.34
CA LEU A 172 -5.84 -9.07 5.73
C LEU A 172 -6.08 -10.48 6.32
N LYS A 173 -5.75 -11.53 5.54
CA LYS A 173 -5.73 -12.92 6.03
C LYS A 173 -4.28 -13.38 6.07
N ILE A 174 -3.64 -13.20 7.22
CA ILE A 174 -2.21 -13.46 7.37
C ILE A 174 -1.98 -14.87 7.88
N SER A 175 -1.16 -15.63 7.16
CA SER A 175 -0.40 -16.75 7.70
C SER A 175 1.05 -16.28 7.81
N THR A 176 1.55 -16.29 9.04
CA THR A 176 2.94 -16.22 9.55
C THR A 176 4.05 -16.08 8.49
N ASN A 177 4.91 -15.06 8.49
CA ASN A 177 5.77 -14.49 9.53
C ASN A 177 5.94 -12.97 9.31
N SER A 178 6.08 -12.21 10.41
CA SER A 178 6.82 -10.93 10.59
C SER A 178 6.06 -9.61 10.92
N GLY A 179 6.78 -8.48 11.16
CA GLY A 179 6.42 -7.13 11.70
C GLY A 179 5.48 -6.15 10.97
N VAL A 180 4.90 -5.19 11.73
CA VAL A 180 3.80 -4.28 11.32
C VAL A 180 3.84 -2.96 12.06
N ASN A 181 4.11 -1.85 11.37
CA ASN A 181 4.13 -0.44 11.80
C ASN A 181 2.90 0.46 11.46
N ASN A 182 1.67 0.18 11.90
CA ASN A 182 0.44 0.91 11.48
C ASN A 182 0.17 2.38 11.96
N ASN A 183 0.57 3.44 11.25
CA ASN A 183 0.17 4.84 11.55
C ASN A 183 -1.32 5.23 11.36
N LEU A 184 -2.24 4.75 12.21
CA LEU A 184 -3.70 4.94 12.09
C LEU A 184 -4.25 6.27 12.67
N ALA A 185 -3.86 7.41 12.10
CA ALA A 185 -4.04 8.75 12.71
C ALA A 185 -5.49 9.27 12.88
N ALA A 186 -6.53 8.66 12.32
CA ALA A 186 -7.86 9.33 12.26
C ALA A 186 -9.08 8.50 12.68
N MET A 187 -8.93 7.23 13.02
CA MET A 187 -10.07 6.34 13.23
C MET A 187 -10.65 6.48 14.65
N LYS A 188 -11.70 7.27 14.82
CA LYS A 188 -12.47 7.35 16.08
C LYS A 188 -13.46 6.18 16.28
N HIS A 189 -13.18 5.02 15.69
CA HIS A 189 -14.13 3.91 15.67
C HIS A 189 -13.85 2.89 16.80
N PRO A 190 -14.84 2.52 17.63
CA PRO A 190 -14.66 1.58 18.75
C PRO A 190 -14.19 0.17 18.31
N ALA A 191 -14.36 -0.19 17.04
CA ALA A 191 -13.86 -1.45 16.48
C ALA A 191 -12.36 -1.45 16.11
N LEU A 192 -11.68 -0.31 16.20
CA LEU A 192 -10.29 -0.17 15.75
C LEU A 192 -9.31 -0.95 16.64
N VAL A 193 -9.41 -0.77 17.95
CA VAL A 193 -8.54 -1.46 18.92
C VAL A 193 -8.67 -2.98 18.80
N PRO A 194 -9.88 -3.58 18.78
CA PRO A 194 -10.04 -5.00 18.51
C PRO A 194 -9.43 -5.46 17.18
N THR A 195 -9.55 -4.66 16.12
CA THR A 195 -9.01 -4.99 14.80
C THR A 195 -7.47 -4.99 14.80
N ILE A 196 -6.86 -3.98 15.42
CA ILE A 196 -5.40 -3.91 15.57
C ILE A 196 -4.91 -5.09 16.39
N VAL A 197 -5.53 -5.35 17.55
CA VAL A 197 -5.14 -6.48 18.40
C VAL A 197 -5.29 -7.79 17.64
N TYR A 198 -6.39 -8.00 16.92
CA TYR A 198 -6.56 -9.18 16.06
C TYR A 198 -5.40 -9.36 15.07
N VAL A 199 -4.95 -8.27 14.44
CA VAL A 199 -3.80 -8.29 13.51
C VAL A 199 -2.51 -8.65 14.25
N LEU A 200 -2.21 -8.02 15.39
CA LEU A 200 -1.03 -8.32 16.20
C LEU A 200 -0.98 -9.78 16.67
N LEU A 201 -2.12 -10.35 17.06
CA LEU A 201 -2.25 -11.75 17.47
C LEU A 201 -1.93 -12.72 16.34
N ARG A 202 -2.26 -12.34 15.09
CA ARG A 202 -2.07 -13.17 13.90
C ARG A 202 -0.68 -13.05 13.27
N LEU A 203 0.20 -12.24 13.87
CA LEU A 203 1.52 -11.92 13.35
C LEU A 203 2.63 -12.27 14.35
N PRO A 204 3.04 -13.54 14.42
CA PRO A 204 3.95 -14.00 15.46
C PRO A 204 5.39 -13.51 15.31
N ALA A 205 5.83 -13.11 14.10
CA ALA A 205 7.18 -12.57 13.93
C ALA A 205 7.21 -11.03 13.99
N LEU A 206 6.15 -10.42 14.55
CA LEU A 206 6.08 -8.99 14.65
C LEU A 206 7.17 -8.41 15.54
N THR A 207 8.00 -7.50 15.01
CA THR A 207 9.08 -6.90 15.80
C THR A 207 8.90 -5.41 16.03
N LYS A 208 8.18 -4.70 15.16
CA LYS A 208 7.91 -3.27 15.30
C LYS A 208 6.45 -3.01 14.99
N PHE A 209 5.83 -2.16 15.80
CA PHE A 209 4.53 -1.57 15.59
C PHE A 209 4.53 -0.08 15.87
N SER A 210 3.94 0.69 14.96
CA SER A 210 3.78 2.14 15.09
C SER A 210 2.30 2.41 14.99
N ALA A 211 1.75 3.36 15.74
CA ALA A 211 0.45 3.93 15.46
C ALA A 211 0.36 5.39 15.84
N THR A 212 -0.24 6.21 14.97
CA THR A 212 -0.55 7.62 15.24
C THR A 212 -2.03 7.73 15.58
N GLY A 213 -2.45 8.74 16.34
CA GLY A 213 -3.88 9.03 16.57
C GLY A 213 -4.71 7.97 17.33
N ILE A 214 -4.07 6.95 17.91
CA ILE A 214 -4.72 5.97 18.79
C ILE A 214 -4.12 6.05 20.19
N ALA A 215 -4.98 6.06 21.21
CA ALA A 215 -4.56 5.97 22.59
C ALA A 215 -3.77 4.68 22.83
N LYS A 216 -2.47 4.83 23.13
CA LYS A 216 -1.54 3.75 23.47
C LYS A 216 -2.13 2.84 24.55
N GLU A 217 -2.75 3.45 25.55
CA GLU A 217 -3.32 2.78 26.72
C GLU A 217 -4.41 1.78 26.30
N SER A 218 -5.27 2.16 25.34
CA SER A 218 -6.35 1.30 24.85
C SER A 218 -5.81 0.05 24.15
N ILE A 219 -4.78 0.21 23.30
CA ILE A 219 -4.16 -0.92 22.60
C ILE A 219 -3.43 -1.82 23.60
N MET A 220 -2.61 -1.24 24.49
CA MET A 220 -1.82 -2.03 25.45
C MET A 220 -2.70 -2.75 26.47
N ALA A 221 -3.81 -2.15 26.91
CA ALA A 221 -4.78 -2.80 27.79
C ALA A 221 -5.41 -4.03 27.13
N GLU A 222 -5.77 -3.92 25.85
CA GLU A 222 -6.35 -5.03 25.10
C GLU A 222 -5.31 -6.13 24.80
N ILE A 223 -4.08 -5.77 24.45
CA ILE A 223 -2.94 -6.69 24.28
C ILE A 223 -2.66 -7.48 25.57
N GLY A 224 -2.73 -6.80 26.72
CA GLY A 224 -2.49 -7.42 28.03
C GLY A 224 -3.34 -8.67 28.26
N LYS A 225 -4.59 -8.67 27.79
CA LYS A 225 -5.54 -9.80 27.88
C LYS A 225 -5.07 -11.06 27.17
N TYR A 226 -4.20 -10.93 26.17
CA TYR A 226 -3.75 -12.03 25.31
C TYR A 226 -2.26 -12.35 25.49
N SER A 227 -1.52 -11.55 26.25
CA SER A 227 -0.06 -11.65 26.38
C SER A 227 0.45 -13.04 26.82
N GLU A 228 -0.28 -13.74 27.68
CA GLU A 228 0.06 -15.11 28.11
C GLU A 228 -0.08 -16.15 26.99
N GLN A 229 -1.12 -16.01 26.16
CA GLN A 229 -1.41 -16.94 25.06
C GLN A 229 -0.54 -16.67 23.83
N TYR A 230 -0.04 -15.43 23.70
CA TYR A 230 0.72 -14.97 22.54
C TYR A 230 2.01 -14.27 22.98
N PRO A 231 3.05 -15.05 23.37
CA PRO A 231 4.28 -14.50 23.95
C PRO A 231 5.05 -13.57 23.01
N HIS A 232 4.84 -13.68 21.69
CA HIS A 232 5.49 -12.82 20.70
C HIS A 232 5.09 -11.35 20.86
N LEU A 233 3.94 -11.05 21.46
CA LEU A 233 3.48 -9.67 21.67
C LEU A 233 4.45 -8.84 22.53
N SER A 234 5.25 -9.51 23.38
CA SER A 234 6.28 -8.88 24.22
C SER A 234 7.54 -8.45 23.46
N ARG A 235 7.74 -8.98 22.24
CA ARG A 235 8.92 -8.69 21.39
C ARG A 235 8.69 -7.55 20.42
N ILE A 236 7.48 -7.00 20.39
CA ILE A 236 7.10 -5.91 19.51
C ILE A 236 7.57 -4.59 20.15
N GLU A 237 8.35 -3.84 19.41
CA GLU A 237 8.66 -2.44 19.70
C GLU A 237 7.44 -1.58 19.30
N TYR A 238 6.72 -1.05 20.29
CA TYR A 238 5.55 -0.20 20.05
C TYR A 238 5.90 1.29 20.07
N THR A 239 5.69 1.96 18.94
CA THR A 239 5.81 3.41 18.75
C THR A 239 4.41 4.00 18.66
N PHE A 240 4.12 5.04 19.43
CA PHE A 240 2.85 5.75 19.30
C PHE A 240 3.11 7.23 19.04
N GLY A 241 2.65 7.73 17.91
CA GLY A 241 2.70 9.14 17.57
C GLY A 241 1.50 9.88 18.17
N ARG A 242 1.73 11.14 18.55
CA ARG A 242 0.65 12.06 18.95
C ARG A 242 -0.27 12.37 17.77
#